data_AF-A0A519K1C1-F1
#
_entry.id   AF-A0A519K1C1-F1
#
_cell.length_a   1.000
_cell.length_b   1.000
_cell.length_c   1.000
_cell.angle_alpha   90.00
_cell.angle_beta   90.00
_cell.angle_gamma   90.00
#
_symmetry.space_group_name_H-M   'P 1'
#
loop_
_entity.id
_entity.type
_entity.pdbx_description
1 polymer ?
#
loop_
_entity_poly.entity_id
_entity_poly.type
_entity_poly.pdbx_seq_one_letter_code
_entity_poly.pdbx_strand_id
1 'polypeptide(L)'
;MNFENTREFAQQLDANDALSSYRSEFYFPQVNGKQVIYFTGNSLGLQSARAKRYVDEVMADWAKLAVEGHFYADKPWWDYHERFSVPLSKIVGALPDEVAVMNTLT
;
A
#
# COMPACT_ATOMS: atom_id res chain seq x y z
N MET A 1 18.85 20.77 13.65
CA MET A 1 17.54 21.35 13.30
C MET A 1 16.90 21.79 14.61
N ASN A 2 16.44 23.04 14.70
CA ASN A 2 15.73 23.54 15.88
C ASN A 2 14.22 23.40 15.61
N PHE A 3 13.48 22.80 16.54
CA PHE A 3 12.04 22.59 16.41
C PHE A 3 11.29 23.68 17.18
N GLU A 4 10.19 24.18 16.60
CA GLU A 4 9.32 25.19 17.22
C GLU A 4 7.89 24.66 17.37
N ASN A 5 7.27 24.92 18.53
CA ASN A 5 5.88 24.52 18.79
C ASN A 5 4.89 25.59 18.27
N THR A 6 4.96 25.86 16.97
CA THR A 6 4.10 26.83 16.27
C THR A 6 3.46 26.18 15.05
N ARG A 7 2.31 26.71 14.63
CA ARG A 7 1.58 26.20 13.47
C ARG A 7 2.37 26.47 12.18
N GLU A 8 3.00 27.63 12.11
CA GLU A 8 3.77 28.12 10.97
C GLU A 8 4.96 27.19 10.71
N PHE A 9 5.64 26.75 11.78
CA PHE A 9 6.73 25.80 11.68
C PHE A 9 6.27 24.44 11.13
N ALA A 10 5.13 23.91 11.60
CA ALA A 10 4.57 22.67 11.07
C ALA A 10 4.18 22.79 9.58
N GLN A 11 3.57 23.92 9.18
CA GLN A 11 3.23 24.17 7.77
C GLN A 11 4.46 24.30 6.87
N GLN A 12 5.55 24.87 7.39
CA GLN A 12 6.83 24.93 6.68
C GLN A 12 7.44 23.54 6.49
N LEU A 13 7.34 22.65 7.49
CA LEU A 13 7.77 21.27 7.36
C LEU A 13 6.93 20.52 6.31
N ASP A 14 5.61 20.68 6.32
CA ASP A 14 4.72 20.08 5.29
C ASP A 14 5.07 20.58 3.88
N ALA A 15 5.35 21.87 3.71
CA ALA A 15 5.71 22.46 2.42
C ALA A 15 7.06 21.97 1.87
N ASN A 16 7.98 21.57 2.76
CA ASN A 16 9.30 21.05 2.40
C ASN A 16 9.35 19.52 2.34
N ASP A 17 8.23 18.82 2.60
CA ASP A 17 8.17 17.36 2.56
C ASP A 17 8.16 16.85 1.11
N ALA A 18 9.28 16.27 0.69
CA ALA A 18 9.44 15.64 -0.61
C ALA A 18 8.49 14.43 -0.83
N LEU A 19 7.93 13.86 0.25
CA LEU A 19 6.99 12.73 0.21
C LEU A 19 5.53 13.16 0.27
N SER A 20 5.23 14.46 0.39
CA SER A 20 3.87 14.99 0.57
C SER A 20 2.87 14.48 -0.48
N SER A 21 3.32 14.24 -1.70
CA SER A 21 2.50 13.69 -2.80
C SER A 21 1.90 12.32 -2.50
N TYR A 22 2.58 11.46 -1.74
CA TYR A 22 2.09 10.13 -1.37
C TYR A 22 0.83 10.18 -0.52
N ARG A 23 0.56 11.29 0.17
CA ARG A 23 -0.70 11.47 0.93
C ARG A 23 -1.93 11.26 0.05
N SER A 24 -1.85 11.65 -1.22
CA SER A 24 -2.97 11.52 -2.18
C SER A 24 -3.23 10.07 -2.63
N GLU A 25 -2.31 9.15 -2.38
CA GLU A 25 -2.42 7.73 -2.72
C GLU A 25 -3.22 6.92 -1.69
N PHE A 26 -3.76 7.57 -0.64
CA PHE A 26 -4.49 6.92 0.45
C PHE A 26 -5.86 7.58 0.71
N TYR A 27 -6.84 6.75 1.07
CA TYR A 27 -8.14 7.23 1.51
C TYR A 27 -8.13 7.54 3.00
N PHE A 28 -8.42 8.79 3.35
CA PHE A 28 -8.59 9.21 4.74
C PHE A 28 -10.08 9.20 5.12
N PRO A 29 -10.45 8.56 6.25
CA PRO A 29 -11.81 8.60 6.76
C PRO A 29 -12.28 10.03 7.05
N GLN A 30 -13.59 10.25 6.96
CA GLN A 30 -14.23 11.49 7.39
C GLN A 30 -15.19 11.22 8.55
N VAL A 31 -15.17 12.08 9.56
CA VAL A 31 -16.11 12.09 10.67
C VAL A 31 -16.72 13.49 10.75
N ASN A 32 -18.04 13.60 10.71
CA ASN A 32 -18.78 14.87 10.67
C ASN A 32 -18.29 15.81 9.55
N GLY A 33 -17.99 15.26 8.37
CA GLY A 33 -17.52 16.01 7.20
C GLY A 33 -16.08 16.53 7.31
N LYS A 34 -15.32 16.14 8.33
CA LYS A 34 -13.91 16.49 8.50
C LYS A 34 -13.03 15.27 8.35
N GLN A 35 -11.90 15.44 7.65
CA GLN A 35 -10.88 14.40 7.55
C GLN A 35 -10.32 14.07 8.94
N VAL A 36 -10.19 12.77 9.23
CA VAL A 36 -9.64 12.28 10.51
C VAL A 36 -8.12 12.47 10.56
N ILE A 37 -7.62 12.87 11.72
CA ILE A 37 -6.19 12.76 12.07
C ILE A 37 -5.95 11.32 12.50
N TYR A 38 -5.40 10.51 11.59
CA TYR A 38 -5.30 9.06 11.76
C TYR A 38 -3.91 8.64 12.24
N PHE A 39 -3.75 8.39 13.55
CA PHE A 39 -2.49 7.99 14.18
C PHE A 39 -2.44 6.51 14.59
N THR A 40 -3.23 5.65 13.93
CA THR A 40 -3.29 4.20 14.21
C THR A 40 -2.85 3.34 13.01
N GLY A 41 -2.05 3.92 12.09
CA GLY A 41 -1.53 3.22 10.91
C GLY A 41 -0.60 2.04 11.22
N ASN A 42 -0.07 1.98 12.44
CA ASN A 42 0.73 0.87 12.96
C ASN A 42 -0.10 -0.40 13.26
N SER A 43 -1.42 -0.25 13.46
CA SER A 43 -2.32 -1.39 13.67
C SER A 43 -3.01 -1.77 12.37
N LEU A 44 -3.61 -0.80 11.68
CA LEU A 44 -4.20 -0.99 10.36
C LEU A 44 -3.88 0.22 9.49
N GLY A 45 -3.11 0.01 8.42
CA GLY A 45 -2.79 1.05 7.45
C GLY A 45 -4.03 1.57 6.71
N LEU A 46 -3.98 2.83 6.28
CA LEU A 46 -5.02 3.38 5.40
C LEU A 46 -5.07 2.60 4.09
N GLN A 47 -6.27 2.48 3.51
CA GLN A 47 -6.42 1.84 2.21
C GLN A 47 -5.71 2.68 1.14
N SER A 48 -4.79 2.04 0.40
CA SER A 48 -4.21 2.64 -0.80
C SER A 48 -5.27 2.73 -1.91
N ALA A 49 -5.33 3.88 -2.60
CA ALA A 49 -6.20 4.09 -3.76
C ALA A 49 -6.02 3.03 -4.85
N ARG A 50 -4.81 2.48 -4.97
CA ARG A 50 -4.48 1.44 -5.96
C ARG A 50 -4.98 0.07 -5.54
N ALA A 51 -5.10 -0.21 -4.24
CA ALA A 51 -5.46 -1.54 -3.73
C ALA A 51 -6.83 -2.00 -4.26
N LYS A 52 -7.83 -1.11 -4.27
CA LYS A 52 -9.15 -1.43 -4.81
C LYS A 52 -9.08 -1.88 -6.27
N ARG A 53 -8.33 -1.17 -7.10
CA ARG A 53 -8.16 -1.49 -8.52
C ARG A 53 -7.55 -2.88 -8.71
N TYR A 54 -6.49 -3.24 -7.97
CA TYR A 54 -5.91 -4.58 -8.08
C TYR A 54 -6.88 -5.69 -7.67
N VAL A 55 -7.67 -5.49 -6.62
CA VAL A 55 -8.71 -6.47 -6.21
C VAL A 55 -9.78 -6.60 -7.30
N ASP A 56 -10.26 -5.47 -7.84
CA ASP A 56 -11.27 -5.47 -8.90
C ASP A 56 -10.74 -6.17 -10.17
N GLU A 57 -9.46 -5.99 -10.54
CA GLU A 57 -8.80 -6.68 -11.65
C GLU A 57 -8.80 -8.20 -11.45
N VAL A 58 -8.39 -8.69 -10.26
CA VAL A 58 -8.37 -10.13 -9.94
C VAL A 58 -9.77 -10.74 -10.00
N MET A 59 -10.78 -10.02 -9.47
CA MET A 59 -12.16 -10.48 -9.52
C MET A 59 -12.72 -10.53 -10.94
N ALA A 60 -12.35 -9.57 -11.79
CA ALA A 60 -12.74 -9.56 -13.20
C ALA A 60 -12.08 -10.69 -13.99
N ASP A 61 -10.78 -10.94 -13.76
CA ASP A 61 -10.07 -12.07 -14.36
C ASP A 61 -10.71 -13.40 -13.95
N TRP A 62 -11.06 -13.56 -12.68
CA TRP A 62 -11.74 -14.76 -12.20
C TRP A 62 -13.09 -14.98 -12.88
N ALA A 63 -13.93 -13.94 -12.97
CA ALA A 63 -15.23 -14.02 -13.63
C ALA A 63 -15.12 -14.40 -15.12
N LYS A 64 -14.05 -14.00 -15.79
CA LYS A 64 -13.83 -14.23 -17.22
C LYS A 64 -13.15 -15.57 -17.54
N LEU A 65 -12.18 -15.96 -16.72
CA LEU A 65 -11.26 -17.06 -17.04
C LEU A 65 -11.46 -18.29 -16.15
N ALA A 66 -12.10 -18.15 -14.97
CA ALA A 66 -12.18 -19.21 -13.98
C ALA A 66 -10.78 -19.82 -13.71
N VAL A 67 -10.64 -21.15 -13.83
CA VAL A 67 -9.37 -21.87 -13.61
C VAL A 67 -8.26 -21.42 -14.57
N GLU A 68 -8.61 -20.95 -15.76
CA GLU A 68 -7.64 -20.47 -16.75
C GLU A 68 -6.92 -19.19 -16.30
N GLY A 69 -7.43 -18.50 -15.26
CA GLY A 69 -6.77 -17.36 -14.63
C GLY A 69 -5.40 -17.70 -14.03
N HIS A 70 -5.13 -18.97 -13.73
CA HIS A 70 -3.80 -19.42 -13.31
C HIS A 70 -2.72 -19.11 -14.35
N PHE A 71 -3.06 -19.12 -15.64
CA PHE A 71 -2.10 -19.03 -16.74
C PHE A 71 -2.34 -17.83 -17.66
N TYR A 72 -3.60 -17.39 -17.82
CA TYR A 72 -4.02 -16.44 -18.86
C TYR A 72 -4.59 -15.12 -18.33
N ALA A 73 -4.62 -14.90 -17.02
CA ALA A 73 -4.89 -13.58 -16.45
C ALA A 73 -3.78 -12.59 -16.84
N ASP A 74 -4.06 -11.29 -16.84
CA ASP A 74 -3.02 -10.25 -17.05
C ASP A 74 -1.90 -10.36 -16.00
N LYS A 75 -2.29 -10.81 -14.80
CA LYS A 75 -1.39 -11.18 -13.71
C LYS A 75 -1.67 -12.63 -13.32
N PRO A 76 -1.01 -13.61 -13.96
CA PRO A 76 -1.23 -15.03 -13.68
C PRO A 76 -1.12 -15.35 -12.19
N TRP A 77 -1.97 -16.26 -11.71
CA TRP A 77 -2.03 -16.55 -10.27
C TRP A 77 -0.95 -17.53 -9.81
N TRP A 78 -0.37 -18.31 -10.73
CA TRP A 78 0.59 -19.37 -10.41
C TRP A 78 1.86 -18.84 -9.72
N ASP A 79 2.46 -17.77 -10.25
CA ASP A 79 3.71 -17.18 -9.80
C ASP A 79 3.49 -15.92 -8.94
N TYR A 80 2.25 -15.67 -8.51
CA TYR A 80 1.85 -14.40 -7.89
C TYR A 80 2.69 -14.05 -6.64
N HIS A 81 3.07 -15.05 -5.85
CA HIS A 81 3.87 -14.89 -4.64
C HIS A 81 5.30 -14.41 -4.92
N GLU A 82 5.92 -14.85 -6.01
CA GLU A 82 7.29 -14.48 -6.41
C GLU A 82 7.40 -12.99 -6.79
N ARG A 83 6.30 -12.42 -7.30
CA ARG A 83 6.23 -11.00 -7.70
C ARG A 83 6.42 -10.04 -6.53
N PHE A 84 6.20 -10.49 -5.29
CA PHE A 84 6.40 -9.67 -4.09
C PHE A 84 7.81 -9.79 -3.51
N SER A 85 8.54 -10.85 -3.82
CA SER A 85 9.87 -11.10 -3.24
C SER A 85 10.83 -9.95 -3.55
N VAL A 86 10.93 -9.52 -4.81
CA VAL A 86 11.83 -8.43 -5.23
C VAL A 86 11.56 -7.07 -4.54
N PRO A 87 10.32 -6.52 -4.53
CA PRO A 87 10.07 -5.25 -3.85
C PRO A 87 10.22 -5.36 -2.34
N LEU A 88 9.81 -6.47 -1.71
CA LEU A 88 9.89 -6.63 -0.27
C LEU A 88 11.32 -6.87 0.23
N SER A 89 12.17 -7.55 -0.56
CA SER A 89 13.56 -7.81 -0.18
C SER A 89 14.35 -6.51 0.06
N LYS A 90 14.02 -5.44 -0.69
CA LYS A 90 14.58 -4.10 -0.47
C LYS A 90 14.15 -3.45 0.84
N ILE A 91 12.96 -3.79 1.35
CA ILE A 91 12.42 -3.26 2.60
C ILE A 91 13.03 -3.98 3.80
N VAL A 92 13.16 -5.30 3.71
CA VAL A 92 13.68 -6.13 4.83
C VAL A 92 15.20 -6.32 4.79
N GLY A 93 15.87 -5.93 3.71
CA GLY A 93 17.33 -6.03 3.57
C GLY A 93 17.83 -7.44 3.26
N ALA A 94 17.11 -8.19 2.42
CA ALA A 94 17.41 -9.58 2.06
C ALA A 94 17.56 -9.76 0.53
N LEU A 95 18.01 -10.93 0.08
CA LEU A 95 17.93 -11.34 -1.32
C LEU A 95 16.48 -11.69 -1.69
N PRO A 96 16.06 -11.56 -2.96
CA PRO A 96 14.71 -11.95 -3.38
C PRO A 96 14.36 -13.40 -3.00
N ASP A 97 15.31 -14.33 -3.19
CA ASP A 97 15.11 -15.76 -2.89
C ASP A 97 15.03 -16.07 -1.37
N GLU A 98 15.28 -15.08 -0.50
CA GLU A 98 15.17 -15.19 0.96
C GLU A 98 13.82 -14.65 1.48
N VAL A 99 12.91 -14.20 0.60
CA VAL A 99 11.64 -13.57 0.98
C VAL A 99 10.45 -14.24 0.29
N ALA A 100 9.44 -14.63 1.08
CA ALA A 100 8.16 -15.13 0.58
C ALA A 100 6.99 -14.44 1.31
N VAL A 101 5.89 -14.19 0.58
CA VAL A 101 4.63 -13.71 1.16
C VAL A 101 3.65 -14.87 1.21
N MET A 102 3.34 -15.33 2.42
CA MET A 102 2.44 -16.46 2.62
C MET A 102 1.74 -16.41 3.97
N ASN A 103 0.58 -17.06 4.04
CA ASN A 103 -0.17 -17.32 5.28
C ASN A 103 -0.43 -16.04 6.13
N THR A 104 -0.27 -16.19 7.44
CA THR A 104 -0.39 -15.17 8.48
C THR A 104 0.92 -15.11 9.28
N LEU A 105 1.07 -14.09 10.14
CA LEU A 105 2.24 -13.93 10.99
C LEU A 105 2.41 -15.05 12.04
N THR A 106 1.31 -15.58 12.54
CA THR A 106 1.27 -16.64 13.56
C THR A 106 0.57 -17.87 12.98
#